data_AF-A0A0J0XCJ3-F1
#
_entry.id   AF-A0A0J0XCJ3-F1
#
_cell.length_a   1.000
_cell.length_b   1.000
_cell.length_c   1.000
_cell.angle_alpha   90.00
_cell.angle_beta   90.00
_cell.angle_gamma   90.00
#
_symmetry.space_group_name_H-M   'P 1'
#
loop_
_entity.id
_entity.type
_entity.pdbx_description
1 polymer ?
#
loop_
_entity_poly.entity_id
_entity_poly.type
_entity_poly.pdbx_seq_one_letter_code
_entity_poly.pdbx_strand_id
1 'polypeptide(L)'
;MAATSSVEETLTAAIAQLESEATLKKSIREAAEPVEDIVRQATAELNRLHSSAASQHEAIATKALETIAGAHSHWVNIAALIPKGEFYRYQFAVAPMFRSLVTSIALARFVLRDELVPKFTAATLMGLQGETVGELEVTSDDYLQGVIGMVNELPRLSVNSVTAQNFALPSRIAAFVNDIFASYSMLNLRNDQLRRKFDSLKYDLKRCEDVVYDLTLRGLAPAPSA
;
A
#
# COMPACT_ATOMS: atom_id res chain seq x y z
N MET A 1 11.34 -50.25 -23.13
CA MET A 1 11.81 -50.42 -21.74
C MET A 1 12.33 -49.07 -21.29
N ALA A 2 11.57 -48.35 -20.46
CA ALA A 2 12.05 -47.11 -19.86
C ALA A 2 13.17 -47.47 -18.89
N ALA A 3 14.38 -46.94 -19.10
CA ALA A 3 15.47 -47.11 -18.17
C ALA A 3 15.01 -46.57 -16.80
N THR A 4 14.94 -47.44 -15.81
CA THR A 4 14.69 -47.06 -14.42
C THR A 4 15.87 -46.21 -13.97
N SER A 5 15.71 -44.88 -13.99
CA SER A 5 16.66 -43.94 -13.40
C SER A 5 16.87 -44.30 -11.94
N SER A 6 18.10 -44.19 -11.46
CA SER A 6 18.37 -44.48 -10.04
C SER A 6 17.61 -43.47 -9.16
N VAL A 7 17.28 -43.87 -7.92
CA VAL A 7 16.66 -42.95 -6.94
C VAL A 7 17.54 -41.71 -6.74
N GLU A 8 18.86 -41.90 -6.76
CA GLU A 8 19.85 -40.83 -6.66
C GLU A 8 19.76 -39.86 -7.84
N GLU A 9 19.79 -40.35 -9.08
CA GLU A 9 19.68 -39.52 -10.29
C GLU A 9 18.37 -38.73 -10.35
N THR A 10 17.28 -39.37 -9.90
CA THR A 10 15.95 -38.75 -9.88
C THR A 10 15.87 -37.62 -8.84
N LEU A 11 16.52 -37.79 -7.67
CA LEU A 11 16.55 -36.77 -6.62
C LEU A 11 17.55 -35.65 -6.92
N THR A 12 18.66 -35.92 -7.61
CA THR A 12 19.65 -34.90 -7.99
C THR A 12 19.03 -33.79 -8.83
N ALA A 13 18.15 -34.13 -9.80
CA ALA A 13 17.46 -33.14 -10.62
C ALA A 13 16.53 -32.23 -9.78
N ALA A 14 15.82 -32.80 -8.80
CA ALA A 14 14.96 -32.04 -7.89
C ALA A 14 15.77 -31.12 -6.96
N ILE A 15 16.91 -31.59 -6.45
CA ILE A 15 17.82 -30.78 -5.63
C ILE A 15 18.36 -29.59 -6.43
N ALA A 16 18.85 -29.83 -7.66
CA ALA A 16 19.34 -28.76 -8.53
C ALA A 16 18.24 -27.72 -8.85
N GLN A 17 17.00 -28.17 -9.04
CA GLN A 17 15.86 -27.26 -9.24
C GLN A 17 15.60 -26.40 -8.00
N LEU A 18 15.64 -26.97 -6.79
CA LEU A 18 15.48 -26.23 -5.53
C LEU A 18 16.59 -25.18 -5.34
N GLU A 19 17.84 -25.51 -5.66
CA GLU A 19 18.97 -24.59 -5.60
C GLU A 19 18.83 -23.43 -6.60
N SER A 20 18.38 -23.73 -7.83
CA SER A 20 18.09 -22.70 -8.84
C SER A 20 16.97 -21.76 -8.40
N GLU A 21 15.90 -22.30 -7.78
CA GLU A 21 14.79 -21.51 -7.27
C GLU A 21 15.23 -20.64 -6.09
N ALA A 22 16.05 -21.17 -5.17
CA ALA A 22 16.59 -20.42 -4.05
C ALA A 22 17.46 -19.24 -4.53
N THR A 23 18.32 -19.49 -5.52
CA THR A 23 19.14 -18.45 -6.17
C THR A 23 18.27 -17.38 -6.81
N LEU A 24 17.24 -17.77 -7.58
CA LEU A 24 16.34 -16.81 -8.22
C LEU A 24 15.56 -15.97 -7.20
N LYS A 25 15.05 -16.58 -6.12
CA LYS A 25 14.38 -15.84 -5.02
C LYS A 25 15.30 -14.80 -4.39
N LYS A 26 16.59 -15.12 -4.24
CA LYS A 26 17.59 -14.19 -3.74
C LYS A 26 17.80 -13.03 -4.73
N SER A 27 18.01 -13.32 -6.01
CA SER A 27 18.19 -12.29 -7.05
C SER A 27 16.98 -11.36 -7.19
N ILE A 28 15.76 -11.88 -7.08
CA ILE A 28 14.54 -11.05 -7.11
C ILE A 28 14.48 -10.11 -5.89
N ARG A 29 14.87 -10.58 -4.70
CA ARG A 29 14.93 -9.72 -3.50
C ARG A 29 15.99 -8.63 -3.64
N GLU A 30 17.17 -8.97 -4.15
CA GLU A 30 18.24 -7.98 -4.40
C GLU A 30 17.78 -6.94 -5.45
N ALA A 31 17.10 -7.37 -6.51
CA ALA A 31 16.53 -6.45 -7.51
C ALA A 31 15.39 -5.57 -6.96
N ALA A 32 14.77 -5.97 -5.85
CA ALA A 32 13.70 -5.25 -5.17
C ALA A 32 14.21 -4.15 -4.21
N GLU A 33 15.46 -4.21 -3.74
CA GLU A 33 16.03 -3.23 -2.80
C GLU A 33 15.85 -1.76 -3.24
N PRO A 34 16.06 -1.39 -4.51
CA PRO A 34 15.82 -0.01 -4.95
C PRO A 34 14.36 0.44 -4.83
N VAL A 35 13.40 -0.48 -4.99
CA VAL A 35 11.99 -0.18 -4.77
C VAL A 35 11.70 -0.04 -3.28
N GLU A 36 12.31 -0.84 -2.42
CA GLU A 36 12.20 -0.67 -0.96
C GLU A 36 12.75 0.69 -0.51
N ASP A 37 13.81 1.18 -1.14
CA ASP A 37 14.35 2.51 -0.91
C ASP A 37 13.35 3.61 -1.35
N ILE A 38 12.71 3.46 -2.51
CA ILE A 38 11.63 4.37 -2.96
C ILE A 38 10.47 4.37 -1.97
N VAL A 39 10.05 3.19 -1.49
CA VAL A 39 9.01 3.05 -0.45
C VAL A 39 9.41 3.84 0.80
N ARG A 40 10.66 3.68 1.26
CA ARG A 40 11.17 4.38 2.45
C ARG A 40 11.19 5.88 2.27
N GLN A 41 11.64 6.37 1.11
CA GLN A 41 11.68 7.79 0.77
C GLN A 41 10.28 8.41 0.71
N ALA A 42 9.35 7.76 0.00
CA ALA A 42 7.97 8.23 -0.10
C ALA A 42 7.27 8.24 1.27
N THR A 43 7.48 7.21 2.07
CA THR A 43 6.95 7.12 3.44
C THR A 43 7.54 8.21 4.34
N ALA A 44 8.85 8.49 4.23
CA ALA A 44 9.50 9.56 4.99
C ALA A 44 8.97 10.95 4.58
N GLU A 45 8.75 11.17 3.29
CA GLU A 45 8.17 12.41 2.78
C GLU A 45 6.75 12.61 3.32
N LEU A 46 5.87 11.60 3.21
CA LEU A 46 4.50 11.67 3.70
C LEU A 46 4.40 11.81 5.23
N ASN A 47 5.35 11.26 5.99
CA ASN A 47 5.40 11.46 7.44
C ASN A 47 5.52 12.94 7.84
N ARG A 48 6.02 13.80 6.95
CA ARG A 48 6.10 15.26 7.20
C ARG A 48 4.72 15.90 7.31
N LEU A 49 3.66 15.30 6.78
CA LEU A 49 2.28 15.79 6.90
C LEU A 49 1.89 16.03 8.37
N HIS A 50 2.42 15.22 9.27
CA HIS A 50 2.14 15.25 10.71
C HIS A 50 2.74 16.46 11.45
N SER A 51 3.71 17.17 10.88
CA SER A 51 4.37 18.32 11.50
C SER A 51 4.37 19.58 10.62
N SER A 52 3.89 19.47 9.38
CA SER A 52 3.88 20.56 8.40
C SER A 52 2.56 21.32 8.41
N ALA A 53 2.61 22.60 8.01
CA ALA A 53 1.40 23.41 7.85
C ALA A 53 0.53 22.88 6.70
N ALA A 54 -0.78 23.11 6.76
CA ALA A 54 -1.73 22.64 5.75
C ALA A 54 -1.39 23.14 4.32
N SER A 55 -0.81 24.34 4.20
CA SER A 55 -0.36 24.89 2.92
C SER A 55 0.78 24.09 2.25
N GLN A 56 1.48 23.24 2.99
CA GLN A 56 2.57 22.41 2.49
C GLN A 56 2.12 20.99 2.12
N HIS A 57 0.90 20.59 2.53
CA HIS A 57 0.42 19.21 2.37
C HIS A 57 0.34 18.78 0.89
N GLU A 58 -0.10 19.68 0.01
CA GLU A 58 -0.17 19.43 -1.43
C GLU A 58 1.21 19.18 -2.05
N ALA A 59 2.21 20.00 -1.69
CA ALA A 59 3.57 19.85 -2.19
C ALA A 59 4.23 18.54 -1.69
N ILE A 60 4.01 18.18 -0.42
CA ILE A 60 4.51 16.93 0.18
C ILE A 60 3.89 15.71 -0.53
N ALA A 61 2.56 15.71 -0.72
CA ALA A 61 1.86 14.62 -1.39
C ALA A 61 2.29 14.46 -2.86
N THR A 62 2.46 15.58 -3.57
CA THR A 62 2.92 15.58 -4.96
C THR A 62 4.33 15.01 -5.08
N LYS A 63 5.26 15.48 -4.23
CA LYS A 63 6.64 14.99 -4.21
C LYS A 63 6.73 13.48 -3.88
N ALA A 64 5.87 12.98 -2.99
CA ALA A 64 5.80 11.56 -2.70
C ALA A 64 5.37 10.75 -3.94
N LEU A 65 4.37 11.23 -4.70
CA LEU A 65 3.95 10.58 -5.95
C LEU A 65 5.04 10.63 -7.03
N GLU A 66 5.75 11.74 -7.17
CA GLU A 66 6.90 11.86 -8.09
C GLU A 66 8.02 10.87 -7.74
N THR A 67 8.32 10.72 -6.44
CA THR A 67 9.29 9.74 -5.93
C THR A 67 8.87 8.31 -6.31
N ILE A 68 7.60 7.99 -6.11
CA ILE A 68 7.03 6.67 -6.42
C ILE A 68 7.05 6.37 -7.93
N ALA A 69 6.84 7.37 -8.78
CA ALA A 69 6.90 7.22 -10.24
C ALA A 69 8.27 6.74 -10.73
N GLY A 70 9.35 7.00 -9.96
CA GLY A 70 10.69 6.51 -10.21
C GLY A 70 10.83 4.98 -10.14
N ALA A 71 9.83 4.24 -9.62
CA ALA A 71 9.90 2.79 -9.47
C ALA A 71 9.79 2.01 -10.78
N HIS A 72 9.32 2.63 -11.87
CA HIS A 72 9.05 1.94 -13.14
C HIS A 72 10.25 1.14 -13.67
N SER A 73 11.44 1.76 -13.73
CA SER A 73 12.66 1.10 -14.22
C SER A 73 13.05 -0.11 -13.37
N HIS A 74 12.82 -0.03 -12.06
CA HIS A 74 13.07 -1.14 -11.14
C HIS A 74 12.05 -2.26 -11.30
N TRP A 75 10.79 -1.95 -11.56
CA TRP A 75 9.79 -2.97 -11.90
C TRP A 75 10.12 -3.73 -13.18
N VAL A 76 10.63 -3.04 -14.21
CA VAL A 76 11.08 -3.70 -15.45
C VAL A 76 12.22 -4.68 -15.15
N ASN A 77 13.18 -4.31 -14.30
CA ASN A 77 14.28 -5.21 -13.91
C ASN A 77 13.78 -6.43 -13.14
N ILE A 78 12.82 -6.25 -12.22
CA ILE A 78 12.22 -7.36 -11.47
C ILE A 78 11.41 -8.27 -12.40
N ALA A 79 10.61 -7.70 -13.30
CA ALA A 79 9.80 -8.44 -14.26
C ALA A 79 10.65 -9.32 -15.18
N ALA A 80 11.84 -8.84 -15.58
CA ALA A 80 12.78 -9.60 -16.42
C ALA A 80 13.35 -10.85 -15.74
N LEU A 81 13.35 -10.90 -14.40
CA LEU A 81 13.82 -12.06 -13.63
C LEU A 81 12.74 -13.13 -13.44
N ILE A 82 11.46 -12.74 -13.43
CA ILE A 82 10.36 -13.65 -13.14
C ILE A 82 10.02 -14.47 -14.39
N PRO A 83 10.06 -15.82 -14.33
CA PRO A 83 9.64 -16.65 -15.45
C PRO A 83 8.18 -16.40 -15.83
N LYS A 84 7.89 -16.42 -17.12
CA LYS A 84 6.54 -16.21 -17.65
C LYS A 84 5.56 -17.25 -17.06
N GLY A 85 4.43 -16.79 -16.55
CA GLY A 85 3.43 -17.61 -15.87
C GLY A 85 3.73 -17.93 -14.41
N GLU A 86 4.86 -17.48 -13.86
CA GLU A 86 5.27 -17.77 -12.47
C GLU A 86 5.14 -16.57 -11.52
N PHE A 87 4.46 -15.49 -11.91
CA PHE A 87 4.30 -14.30 -11.05
C PHE A 87 3.82 -14.65 -9.62
N TYR A 88 2.74 -15.42 -9.48
CA TYR A 88 2.18 -15.77 -8.17
C TYR A 88 3.13 -16.64 -7.32
N ARG A 89 4.09 -17.34 -7.92
CA ARG A 89 5.12 -18.10 -7.18
C ARG A 89 6.12 -17.16 -6.49
N TYR A 90 6.43 -16.03 -7.12
CA TYR A 90 7.42 -15.06 -6.63
C TYR A 90 6.78 -13.78 -6.06
N GLN A 91 5.46 -13.66 -6.07
CA GLN A 91 4.70 -12.51 -5.56
C GLN A 91 5.10 -12.13 -4.12
N PHE A 92 5.46 -13.11 -3.28
CA PHE A 92 5.86 -12.85 -1.89
C PHE A 92 7.02 -11.84 -1.76
N ALA A 93 7.89 -11.73 -2.78
CA ALA A 93 9.01 -10.80 -2.77
C ALA A 93 8.57 -9.36 -3.07
N VAL A 94 7.52 -9.16 -3.87
CA VAL A 94 7.05 -7.84 -4.31
C VAL A 94 5.83 -7.32 -3.56
N ALA A 95 5.00 -8.23 -3.02
CA ALA A 95 3.77 -7.90 -2.31
C ALA A 95 3.94 -6.89 -1.15
N PRO A 96 4.99 -6.98 -0.29
CA PRO A 96 5.19 -5.98 0.77
C PRO A 96 5.37 -4.55 0.23
N MET A 97 6.05 -4.41 -0.91
CA MET A 97 6.27 -3.13 -1.57
C MET A 97 4.99 -2.62 -2.20
N PHE A 98 4.21 -3.48 -2.89
CA PHE A 98 2.90 -3.09 -3.42
C PHE A 98 1.98 -2.55 -2.32
N ARG A 99 1.86 -3.25 -1.19
CA ARG A 99 1.07 -2.79 -0.06
C ARG A 99 1.52 -1.41 0.43
N SER A 100 2.83 -1.22 0.62
CA SER A 100 3.39 0.04 1.13
C SER A 100 3.26 1.20 0.14
N LEU A 101 3.42 0.94 -1.16
CA LEU A 101 3.20 1.93 -2.21
C LEU A 101 1.72 2.29 -2.33
N VAL A 102 0.80 1.32 -2.24
CA VAL A 102 -0.65 1.60 -2.20
C VAL A 102 -0.97 2.47 -0.99
N THR A 103 -0.43 2.19 0.20
CA THR A 103 -0.59 3.04 1.40
C THR A 103 -0.19 4.48 1.09
N SER A 104 1.03 4.69 0.58
CA SER A 104 1.57 6.01 0.28
C SER A 104 0.78 6.75 -0.80
N ILE A 105 0.41 6.06 -1.89
CA ILE A 105 -0.37 6.64 -2.99
C ILE A 105 -1.77 7.00 -2.48
N ALA A 106 -2.45 6.11 -1.76
CA ALA A 106 -3.79 6.38 -1.24
C ALA A 106 -3.78 7.59 -0.30
N LEU A 107 -2.77 7.70 0.58
CA LEU A 107 -2.64 8.83 1.49
C LEU A 107 -2.40 10.14 0.72
N ALA A 108 -1.48 10.13 -0.25
CA ALA A 108 -1.22 11.29 -1.10
C ALA A 108 -2.48 11.71 -1.88
N ARG A 109 -3.25 10.75 -2.42
CA ARG A 109 -4.46 11.02 -3.19
C ARG A 109 -5.60 11.57 -2.34
N PHE A 110 -5.76 11.09 -1.11
CA PHE A 110 -6.69 11.68 -0.16
C PHE A 110 -6.32 13.14 0.16
N VAL A 111 -5.04 13.42 0.42
CA VAL A 111 -4.57 14.79 0.70
C VAL A 111 -4.83 15.72 -0.49
N LEU A 112 -4.59 15.25 -1.72
CA LEU A 112 -4.70 16.06 -2.93
C LEU A 112 -6.15 16.22 -3.43
N ARG A 113 -7.00 15.21 -3.25
CA ARG A 113 -8.31 15.14 -3.94
C ARG A 113 -9.47 14.65 -3.10
N ASP A 114 -9.26 14.35 -1.82
CA ASP A 114 -10.29 13.80 -0.93
C ASP A 114 -10.90 12.49 -1.44
N GLU A 115 -10.10 11.66 -2.13
CA GLU A 115 -10.58 10.45 -2.79
C GLU A 115 -9.78 9.21 -2.38
N LEU A 116 -10.41 8.04 -2.50
CA LEU A 116 -9.73 6.75 -2.52
C LEU A 116 -9.28 6.44 -3.94
N VAL A 117 -7.98 6.26 -4.13
CA VAL A 117 -7.39 5.92 -5.43
C VAL A 117 -7.86 4.53 -5.90
N PRO A 118 -8.40 4.37 -7.12
CA PRO A 118 -8.72 3.05 -7.68
C PRO A 118 -7.47 2.18 -7.85
N LYS A 119 -7.62 0.85 -7.75
CA LYS A 119 -6.50 -0.10 -7.88
C LYS A 119 -5.69 0.09 -9.16
N PHE A 120 -6.37 0.25 -10.31
CA PHE A 120 -5.70 0.44 -11.60
C PHE A 120 -4.86 1.73 -11.60
N THR A 121 -5.42 2.83 -11.08
CA THR A 121 -4.72 4.12 -10.98
C THR A 121 -3.51 4.01 -10.05
N ALA A 122 -3.63 3.29 -8.93
CA ALA A 122 -2.51 3.06 -8.03
C ALA A 122 -1.39 2.28 -8.72
N ALA A 123 -1.71 1.23 -9.48
CA ALA A 123 -0.74 0.47 -10.26
C ALA A 123 -0.04 1.36 -11.30
N THR A 124 -0.79 2.22 -12.00
CA THR A 124 -0.22 3.20 -12.94
C THR A 124 0.73 4.17 -12.24
N LEU A 125 0.34 4.74 -11.10
CA LEU A 125 1.14 5.72 -10.36
C LEU A 125 2.44 5.15 -9.80
N MET A 126 2.46 3.86 -9.42
CA MET A 126 3.69 3.18 -9.00
C MET A 126 4.54 2.65 -10.17
N GLY A 127 4.14 2.89 -11.42
CA GLY A 127 4.92 2.51 -12.59
C GLY A 127 4.72 1.08 -13.08
N LEU A 128 3.60 0.42 -12.76
CA LEU A 128 3.26 -0.92 -13.29
C LEU A 128 2.46 -0.83 -14.60
N GLN A 129 2.95 -0.02 -15.55
CA GLN A 129 2.32 0.19 -16.85
C GLN A 129 3.23 -0.24 -17.99
N GLY A 130 2.65 -0.72 -19.09
CA GLY A 130 3.35 -1.13 -20.30
C GLY A 130 3.69 -2.63 -20.33
N GLU A 131 4.03 -3.12 -21.52
CA GLU A 131 4.38 -4.55 -21.72
C GLU A 131 5.70 -4.94 -21.03
N THR A 132 6.56 -3.96 -20.74
CA THR A 132 7.89 -4.15 -20.14
C THR A 132 7.86 -4.61 -18.69
N VAL A 133 6.78 -4.36 -17.95
CA VAL A 133 6.58 -4.86 -16.57
C VAL A 133 5.96 -6.25 -16.53
N GLY A 134 5.71 -6.85 -17.70
CA GLY A 134 5.28 -8.24 -17.85
C GLY A 134 3.98 -8.55 -17.09
N GLU A 135 4.02 -9.59 -16.26
CA GLU A 135 2.87 -10.09 -15.49
C GLU A 135 2.80 -9.49 -14.07
N LEU A 136 3.63 -8.49 -13.75
CA LEU A 136 3.55 -7.82 -12.45
C LEU A 136 2.22 -7.11 -12.30
N GLU A 137 1.43 -7.51 -11.31
CA GLU A 137 0.17 -6.85 -10.98
C GLU A 137 -0.01 -6.64 -9.48
N VAL A 138 -0.70 -5.55 -9.13
CA VAL A 138 -1.20 -5.37 -7.77
C VAL A 138 -2.42 -6.26 -7.59
N THR A 139 -2.27 -7.29 -6.77
CA THR A 139 -3.39 -8.16 -6.41
C THR A 139 -4.44 -7.37 -5.62
N SER A 140 -5.69 -7.81 -5.68
CA SER A 140 -6.76 -7.16 -4.91
C SER A 140 -6.51 -7.23 -3.40
N ASP A 141 -5.88 -8.32 -2.93
CA ASP A 141 -5.50 -8.46 -1.53
C ASP A 141 -4.43 -7.42 -1.12
N ASP A 142 -3.37 -7.26 -1.92
CA ASP A 142 -2.33 -6.26 -1.66
C ASP A 142 -2.89 -4.83 -1.68
N TYR A 143 -3.78 -4.53 -2.62
CA TYR A 143 -4.47 -3.24 -2.66
C TYR A 143 -5.30 -3.00 -1.39
N LEU A 144 -6.17 -3.94 -1.01
CA LEU A 144 -7.01 -3.80 0.17
C LEU A 144 -6.18 -3.68 1.46
N GLN A 145 -5.07 -4.41 1.57
CA GLN A 145 -4.16 -4.29 2.69
C GLN A 145 -3.42 -2.93 2.73
N GLY A 146 -3.07 -2.37 1.56
CA GLY A 146 -2.45 -1.04 1.48
C GLY A 146 -3.43 0.08 1.88
N VAL A 147 -4.69 -0.02 1.47
CA VAL A 147 -5.74 0.93 1.88
C VAL A 147 -5.96 0.90 3.40
N ILE A 148 -5.95 -0.28 4.03
CA ILE A 148 -5.95 -0.40 5.50
C ILE A 148 -4.76 0.36 6.10
N GLY A 149 -3.56 0.17 5.53
CA GLY A 149 -2.36 0.87 5.99
C GLY A 149 -2.51 2.40 5.95
N MET A 150 -3.18 2.94 4.93
CA MET A 150 -3.50 4.36 4.84
C MET A 150 -4.48 4.80 5.93
N VAL A 151 -5.54 4.03 6.18
CA VAL A 151 -6.50 4.32 7.26
C VAL A 151 -5.81 4.32 8.63
N ASN A 152 -4.83 3.45 8.87
CA ASN A 152 -4.12 3.42 10.17
C ASN A 152 -3.32 4.71 10.45
N GLU A 153 -2.93 5.48 9.44
CA GLU A 153 -2.20 6.76 9.60
C GLU A 153 -3.14 7.97 9.79
N LEU A 154 -4.40 7.86 9.35
CA LEU A 154 -5.35 8.97 9.35
C LEU A 154 -5.74 9.48 10.76
N PRO A 155 -5.93 8.64 11.80
CA PRO A 155 -6.19 9.13 13.15
C PRO A 155 -5.08 10.03 13.68
N ARG A 156 -3.82 9.69 13.40
CA ARG A 156 -2.65 10.50 13.79
C ARG A 156 -2.63 11.83 13.05
N LEU A 157 -2.91 11.81 11.74
CA LEU A 157 -3.01 13.03 10.95
C LEU A 157 -4.16 13.93 11.45
N SER A 158 -5.30 13.34 11.80
CA SER A 158 -6.47 14.03 12.35
C SER A 158 -6.10 14.81 13.63
N VAL A 159 -5.51 14.13 14.62
CA VAL A 159 -5.08 14.78 15.88
C VAL A 159 -4.09 15.91 15.61
N ASN A 160 -3.06 15.67 14.81
CA ASN A 160 -2.03 16.69 14.54
C ASN A 160 -2.58 17.89 13.74
N SER A 161 -3.58 17.67 12.90
CA SER A 161 -4.24 18.76 12.18
C SER A 161 -5.01 19.69 13.12
N VAL A 162 -5.62 19.17 14.20
CA VAL A 162 -6.22 19.98 15.26
C VAL A 162 -5.16 20.83 15.97
N THR A 163 -4.00 20.23 16.29
CA THR A 163 -2.86 20.96 16.88
C THR A 163 -2.36 22.07 15.95
N ALA A 164 -2.39 21.85 14.64
CA ALA A 164 -2.06 22.83 13.61
C ALA A 164 -3.21 23.81 13.27
N GLN A 165 -4.30 23.83 14.07
CA GLN A 165 -5.48 24.68 13.89
C GLN A 165 -6.25 24.46 12.57
N ASN A 166 -6.04 23.33 11.90
CA ASN A 166 -6.84 22.90 10.77
C ASN A 166 -8.00 22.04 11.25
N PHE A 167 -9.11 22.67 11.65
CA PHE A 167 -10.28 21.97 12.20
C PHE A 167 -11.19 21.35 11.13
N ALA A 168 -10.97 21.64 9.85
CA ALA A 168 -11.74 21.05 8.75
C ALA A 168 -11.27 19.63 8.40
N LEU A 169 -9.96 19.38 8.44
CA LEU A 169 -9.38 18.10 8.05
C LEU A 169 -9.86 16.90 8.91
N PRO A 170 -10.00 17.00 10.24
CA PRO A 170 -10.52 15.91 11.08
C PRO A 170 -11.89 15.41 10.64
N SER A 171 -12.78 16.32 10.25
CA SER A 171 -14.14 15.98 9.81
C SER A 171 -14.12 15.22 8.48
N ARG A 172 -13.29 15.68 7.53
CA ARG A 172 -13.06 14.97 6.25
C ARG A 172 -12.48 13.58 6.47
N ILE A 173 -11.48 13.47 7.34
CA ILE A 173 -10.86 12.19 7.70
C ILE A 173 -11.91 11.24 8.30
N ALA A 174 -12.72 11.68 9.26
CA ALA A 174 -13.70 10.82 9.90
C ALA A 174 -14.75 10.29 8.90
N ALA A 175 -15.27 11.16 8.01
CA ALA A 175 -16.17 10.75 6.94
C ALA A 175 -15.52 9.71 6.02
N PHE A 176 -14.29 9.97 5.58
CA PHE A 176 -13.55 9.08 4.70
C PHE A 176 -13.27 7.70 5.32
N VAL A 177 -12.83 7.67 6.59
CA VAL A 177 -12.58 6.42 7.32
C VAL A 177 -13.88 5.63 7.52
N ASN A 178 -15.00 6.31 7.80
CA ASN A 178 -16.31 5.68 7.92
C ASN A 178 -16.76 5.03 6.59
N ASP A 179 -16.60 5.73 5.46
CA ASP A 179 -16.97 5.20 4.14
C ASP A 179 -16.13 3.97 3.76
N ILE A 180 -14.82 3.99 4.07
CA ILE A 180 -13.95 2.82 3.89
C ILE A 180 -14.41 1.68 4.80
N PHE A 181 -14.67 1.94 6.08
CA PHE A 181 -15.09 0.92 7.03
C PHE A 181 -16.41 0.25 6.61
N ALA A 182 -17.39 1.05 6.19
CA ALA A 182 -18.67 0.57 5.67
C ALA A 182 -18.47 -0.28 4.40
N SER A 183 -17.61 0.18 3.49
CA SER A 183 -17.28 -0.55 2.26
C SER A 183 -16.62 -1.90 2.52
N TYR A 184 -15.65 -1.95 3.45
CA TYR A 184 -14.99 -3.20 3.84
C TYR A 184 -15.93 -4.15 4.57
N SER A 185 -16.91 -3.63 5.32
CA SER A 185 -17.91 -4.46 6.01
C SER A 185 -18.81 -5.24 5.05
N MET A 186 -18.96 -4.77 3.80
CA MET A 186 -19.67 -5.50 2.74
C MET A 186 -18.86 -6.65 2.12
N LEU A 187 -17.54 -6.70 2.36
CA LEU A 187 -16.68 -7.75 1.84
C LEU A 187 -16.86 -9.03 2.64
N ASN A 188 -17.15 -10.14 1.95
CA ASN A 188 -17.19 -11.46 2.57
C ASN A 188 -15.75 -12.02 2.73
N LEU A 189 -14.99 -11.41 3.64
CA LEU A 189 -13.61 -11.81 3.93
C LEU A 189 -13.58 -13.14 4.68
N ARG A 190 -12.72 -14.06 4.23
CA ARG A 190 -12.41 -15.29 4.95
C ARG A 190 -11.60 -14.97 6.22
N ASN A 191 -11.48 -15.92 7.15
CA ASN A 191 -10.70 -15.74 8.38
C ASN A 191 -9.18 -15.79 8.12
N ASP A 192 -8.66 -14.82 7.39
CA ASP A 192 -7.27 -14.67 6.99
C ASP A 192 -6.63 -13.39 7.58
N GLN A 193 -5.41 -13.06 7.12
CA GLN A 193 -4.67 -11.89 7.58
C GLN A 193 -5.39 -10.58 7.24
N LEU A 194 -6.04 -10.49 6.07
CA LEU A 194 -6.78 -9.31 5.65
C LEU A 194 -7.97 -9.07 6.59
N ARG A 195 -8.68 -10.13 6.99
CA ARG A 195 -9.77 -10.01 7.97
C ARG A 195 -9.29 -9.46 9.31
N ARG A 196 -8.18 -9.96 9.85
CA ARG A 196 -7.62 -9.46 11.13
C ARG A 196 -7.25 -7.99 11.06
N LYS A 197 -6.68 -7.54 9.93
CA LYS A 197 -6.34 -6.14 9.68
C LYS A 197 -7.58 -5.25 9.51
N PHE A 198 -8.62 -5.77 8.86
CA PHE A 198 -9.89 -5.06 8.75
C PHE A 198 -10.54 -4.89 10.13
N ASP A 199 -10.58 -5.94 10.96
CA ASP A 199 -11.20 -5.90 12.28
C ASP A 199 -10.54 -4.86 13.22
N SER A 200 -9.28 -4.46 12.96
CA SER A 200 -8.62 -3.39 13.72
C SER A 200 -9.07 -1.98 13.32
N LEU A 201 -9.64 -1.79 12.13
CA LEU A 201 -10.07 -0.46 11.65
C LEU A 201 -11.15 0.18 12.53
N LYS A 202 -11.94 -0.62 13.26
CA LYS A 202 -12.94 -0.10 14.20
C LYS A 202 -12.33 0.81 15.28
N TYR A 203 -11.06 0.57 15.65
CA TYR A 203 -10.36 1.41 16.63
C TYR A 203 -9.88 2.72 16.01
N ASP A 204 -9.47 2.70 14.74
CA ASP A 204 -9.09 3.91 14.00
C ASP A 204 -10.32 4.78 13.74
N LEU A 205 -11.45 4.18 13.33
CA LEU A 205 -12.73 4.86 13.18
C LEU A 205 -13.16 5.53 14.50
N LYS A 206 -13.17 4.79 15.61
CA LYS A 206 -13.50 5.31 16.94
C LYS A 206 -12.63 6.53 17.30
N ARG A 207 -11.32 6.47 17.05
CA ARG A 207 -10.39 7.59 17.30
C ARG A 207 -10.71 8.81 16.46
N CYS A 208 -11.02 8.63 15.17
CA CYS A 208 -11.43 9.73 14.30
C CYS A 208 -12.74 10.38 14.78
N GLU A 209 -13.72 9.58 15.17
CA GLU A 209 -15.00 10.05 15.73
C GLU A 209 -14.80 10.83 17.03
N ASP A 210 -13.93 10.36 17.92
CA ASP A 210 -13.63 11.04 19.19
C ASP A 210 -13.01 12.43 18.96
N VAL A 211 -12.12 12.58 17.97
CA VAL A 211 -11.55 13.89 17.60
C VAL A 211 -12.65 14.84 17.09
N VAL A 212 -13.56 14.36 16.24
CA VAL A 212 -14.65 15.19 15.70
C VAL A 212 -15.65 15.56 16.81
N TYR A 213 -15.95 14.64 17.70
CA TYR A 213 -16.79 14.89 18.88
C TYR A 213 -16.18 16.01 19.75
N ASP A 214 -14.88 15.94 20.03
CA ASP A 214 -14.17 16.95 20.79
C ASP A 214 -14.21 18.35 20.16
N LEU A 215 -14.08 18.44 18.82
CA LEU A 215 -14.22 19.70 18.09
C LEU A 215 -15.64 20.24 18.14
N THR A 216 -16.63 19.36 18.01
CA THR A 216 -18.05 19.72 18.01
C THR A 216 -18.47 20.30 19.35
N LEU A 217 -18.08 19.65 20.46
CA LEU A 217 -18.34 20.15 21.82
C LEU A 217 -17.77 21.54 22.08
N ARG A 218 -16.66 21.88 21.41
CA ARG A 218 -15.96 23.16 21.56
C ARG A 218 -16.41 24.21 20.54
N GLY A 219 -17.36 23.90 19.66
CA GLY A 219 -17.83 24.80 18.60
C GLY A 219 -16.77 25.09 17.54
N LEU A 220 -15.79 24.20 17.35
CA LEU A 220 -14.68 24.32 16.40
C LEU A 220 -14.88 23.47 15.14
N ALA A 221 -15.85 22.55 15.16
CA ALA A 221 -16.17 21.74 13.98
C ALA A 221 -16.80 22.61 12.87
N PRO A 222 -16.50 22.33 11.59
CA PRO A 222 -17.24 22.92 10.49
C PRO A 222 -18.74 22.64 10.67
N ALA A 223 -19.60 23.62 10.34
CA ALA A 223 -21.03 23.40 10.37
C ALA A 223 -21.39 22.19 9.49
N PRO A 224 -22.27 21.28 9.93
CA PRO A 224 -22.69 20.16 9.11
C PRO A 224 -23.27 20.70 7.81
N SER A 225 -22.73 20.25 6.67
CA SER A 225 -23.35 20.51 5.37
C SER A 225 -24.72 19.82 5.37
N ALA A 226 -25.78 20.64 5.44
CA ALA A 226 -27.17 20.20 5.37
C ALA A 226 -27.52 19.57 4.02
#